data_AF-A0A968NLE0-F1
#
_entry.id   AF-A0A968NLE0-F1
#
_cell.length_a   1.000
_cell.length_b   1.000
_cell.length_c   1.000
_cell.angle_alpha   90.00
_cell.angle_beta   90.00
_cell.angle_gamma   90.00
#
_symmetry.space_group_name_H-M   'P 1'
#
loop_
_entity.id
_entity.type
_entity.pdbx_description
1 polymer ?
#
loop_
_entity_poly.entity_id
_entity_poly.type
_entity_poly.pdbx_seq_one_letter_code
_entity_poly.pdbx_strand_id
1 'polypeptide(L)'
;MGVTENNLQLLPTTAVLTRLLRESVSLLPTDYFPLPIIDAANKLASEKRFFHWSLEFPEVFERGGFDCVLGNPPWDQLQLDPREFFANRDSKITEAQNMAKREKMIANLKNNNPKLYAEFEKEKHHVDAYQKFIHSSNRFPLTSFGRINLAPLFTEMARNIISSDGRTGVIVPTGIATDSFNQYFFADLSQKKSIASLFDFENREGLFSAVDSRMKFSLLGIAGKEIKRGNFAFFLTQPRQLENPERQFQLAPEDIALINPNTLTCPIFRTSTDAELTKKIYQRVPVLENEKTGRNPLGYFVYADVYDEYR
;
A
#
# COMPACT_ATOMS: atom_id res chain seq x y z
N MET A 1 19.92 -13.27 -7.61
CA MET A 1 21.26 -12.88 -7.08
C MET A 1 21.23 -11.42 -6.64
N GLY A 2 21.67 -11.06 -5.43
CA GLY A 2 21.79 -9.65 -5.02
C GLY A 2 23.03 -9.01 -5.66
N VAL A 3 23.00 -7.70 -5.89
CA VAL A 3 24.17 -6.95 -6.38
C VAL A 3 25.18 -6.88 -5.23
N THR A 4 26.40 -7.32 -5.50
CA THR A 4 27.54 -7.25 -4.59
C THR A 4 28.71 -6.61 -5.33
N GLU A 5 29.74 -6.17 -4.61
CA GLU A 5 30.97 -5.64 -5.21
C GLU A 5 31.58 -6.60 -6.26
N ASN A 6 31.36 -7.91 -6.08
CA ASN A 6 31.89 -8.97 -6.94
C ASN A 6 31.09 -9.18 -8.24
N ASN A 7 29.91 -8.57 -8.38
CA ASN A 7 29.05 -8.74 -9.56
C ASN A 7 28.53 -7.44 -10.17
N LEU A 8 29.16 -6.30 -9.86
CA LEU A 8 28.82 -4.98 -10.41
C LEU A 8 28.82 -4.94 -11.94
N GLN A 9 29.68 -5.72 -12.58
CA GLN A 9 29.75 -5.89 -14.03
C GLN A 9 28.46 -6.47 -14.65
N LEU A 10 27.56 -7.05 -13.84
CA LEU A 10 26.25 -7.53 -14.28
C LEU A 10 25.17 -6.44 -14.31
N LEU A 11 25.46 -5.24 -13.78
CA LEU A 11 24.54 -4.12 -13.84
C LEU A 11 24.54 -3.51 -15.25
N PRO A 12 23.39 -3.48 -15.94
CA PRO A 12 23.34 -2.90 -17.27
C PRO A 12 23.47 -1.38 -17.18
N THR A 13 24.35 -0.80 -18.00
CA THR A 13 24.43 0.66 -18.16
C THR A 13 23.28 1.14 -19.06
N THR A 14 22.97 2.44 -19.02
CA THR A 14 21.99 3.06 -19.94
C THR A 14 22.32 2.77 -21.41
N ALA A 15 23.61 2.73 -21.77
CA ALA A 15 24.05 2.39 -23.12
C ALA A 15 23.70 0.94 -23.49
N VAL A 16 23.94 -0.02 -22.58
CA VAL A 16 23.59 -1.44 -22.77
C VAL A 16 22.07 -1.61 -22.94
N LEU A 17 21.27 -0.97 -22.08
CA LEU A 17 19.80 -1.02 -22.17
C LEU A 17 19.27 -0.40 -23.46
N THR A 18 19.74 0.80 -23.81
CA THR A 18 19.30 1.51 -25.04
C THR A 18 19.54 0.67 -26.28
N ARG A 19 20.66 -0.05 -26.29
CA ARG A 19 21.03 -0.92 -27.39
C ARG A 19 20.14 -2.15 -27.49
N LEU A 20 19.93 -2.84 -26.36
CA LEU A 20 19.02 -3.99 -26.24
C LEU A 20 17.61 -3.68 -26.74
N LEU A 21 17.12 -2.45 -26.53
CA LEU A 21 15.79 -2.03 -26.94
C LEU A 21 15.68 -1.68 -28.44
N ARG A 22 16.80 -1.34 -29.10
CA ARG A 22 16.82 -0.86 -30.50
C ARG A 22 17.21 -1.93 -31.51
N GLU A 23 18.08 -2.85 -31.13
CA GLU A 23 18.63 -3.85 -32.02
C GLU A 23 18.03 -5.22 -31.69
N SER A 24 17.50 -5.95 -32.68
CA SER A 24 17.05 -7.33 -32.44
C SER A 24 18.24 -8.18 -32.06
N VAL A 25 18.18 -8.82 -30.89
CA VAL A 25 19.27 -9.65 -30.31
C VAL A 25 19.79 -10.72 -31.29
N SER A 26 18.95 -11.14 -32.24
CA SER A 26 19.27 -12.13 -33.28
C SER A 26 20.18 -11.65 -34.42
N LEU A 27 20.42 -10.34 -34.57
CA LEU A 27 21.17 -9.76 -35.71
C LEU A 27 22.59 -9.31 -35.36
N LEU A 28 23.07 -9.57 -34.14
CA LEU A 28 24.31 -9.01 -33.63
C LEU A 28 25.39 -10.07 -33.37
N PRO A 29 26.69 -9.76 -33.58
CA PRO A 29 27.79 -10.69 -33.35
C PRO A 29 27.84 -11.17 -31.90
N THR A 30 28.15 -12.46 -31.70
CA THR A 30 28.14 -13.16 -30.40
C THR A 30 29.12 -12.55 -29.39
N ASP A 31 30.17 -11.89 -29.86
CA ASP A 31 31.22 -11.27 -29.04
C ASP A 31 30.85 -9.86 -28.57
N TYR A 32 29.71 -9.34 -29.02
CA TYR A 32 29.31 -7.93 -28.89
C TYR A 32 28.24 -7.69 -27.81
N PHE A 33 27.68 -8.77 -27.26
CA PHE A 33 26.66 -8.74 -26.23
C PHE A 33 27.24 -9.15 -24.89
N PRO A 34 26.91 -8.47 -23.77
CA PRO A 34 27.21 -9.00 -22.46
C PRO A 34 26.26 -10.18 -22.17
N LEU A 35 26.53 -11.35 -22.78
CA LEU A 35 25.86 -12.63 -22.50
C LEU A 35 25.70 -12.86 -20.98
N PRO A 36 26.68 -12.54 -20.12
CA PRO A 36 26.52 -12.64 -18.67
C PRO A 36 25.38 -11.78 -18.09
N ILE A 37 25.12 -10.59 -18.66
CA ILE A 37 24.02 -9.70 -18.22
C ILE A 37 22.67 -10.29 -18.64
N ILE A 38 22.56 -10.79 -19.87
CA ILE A 38 21.33 -11.44 -20.36
C ILE A 38 21.04 -12.70 -19.55
N ASP A 39 22.03 -13.55 -19.33
CA ASP A 39 21.88 -14.78 -18.54
C ASP A 39 21.50 -14.46 -17.09
N ALA A 40 22.11 -13.44 -16.49
CA ALA A 40 21.74 -12.97 -15.16
C ALA A 40 20.29 -12.45 -15.13
N ALA A 41 19.87 -11.69 -16.13
CA ALA A 41 18.50 -11.18 -16.25
C ALA A 41 17.49 -12.32 -16.44
N ASN A 42 17.75 -13.27 -17.33
CA ASN A 42 16.90 -14.45 -17.56
C ASN A 42 16.80 -15.33 -16.31
N LYS A 43 17.91 -15.56 -15.62
CA LYS A 43 17.92 -16.28 -14.34
C LYS A 43 17.08 -15.55 -13.29
N LEU A 44 17.24 -14.22 -13.16
CA LEU A 44 16.42 -13.42 -12.27
C LEU A 44 14.94 -13.47 -12.65
N ALA A 45 14.60 -13.43 -13.94
CA ALA A 45 13.23 -13.53 -14.41
C ALA A 45 12.61 -14.89 -14.04
N SER A 46 13.36 -15.99 -14.20
CA SER A 46 12.92 -17.32 -13.77
C SER A 46 12.79 -17.44 -12.25
N GLU A 47 13.72 -16.87 -11.48
CA GLU A 47 13.71 -16.91 -10.01
C GLU A 47 12.58 -16.06 -9.41
N LYS A 48 12.37 -14.86 -9.95
CA LYS A 48 11.48 -13.85 -9.38
C LYS A 48 10.10 -13.80 -10.01
N ARG A 49 9.93 -14.36 -11.21
CA ARG A 49 8.65 -14.45 -11.94
C ARG A 49 7.95 -13.09 -11.99
N PHE A 50 8.62 -12.09 -12.57
CA PHE A 50 8.08 -10.74 -12.67
C PHE A 50 6.73 -10.73 -13.39
N PHE A 51 5.76 -10.01 -12.83
CA PHE A 51 4.42 -9.91 -13.39
C PHE A 51 4.16 -8.50 -13.93
N HIS A 52 3.95 -8.40 -15.24
CA HIS A 52 3.65 -7.15 -15.93
C HIS A 52 2.25 -7.23 -16.51
N TRP A 53 1.29 -6.56 -15.86
CA TRP A 53 -0.13 -6.62 -16.21
C TRP A 53 -0.40 -6.35 -17.70
N SER A 54 0.24 -5.34 -18.28
CA SER A 54 0.03 -4.97 -19.69
C SER A 54 0.64 -5.96 -20.68
N LEU A 55 1.63 -6.76 -20.27
CA LEU A 55 2.20 -7.82 -21.11
C LEU A 55 1.41 -9.13 -20.98
N GLU A 56 0.89 -9.41 -19.79
CA GLU A 56 0.07 -10.61 -19.55
C GLU A 56 -1.33 -10.46 -20.16
N PHE A 57 -1.89 -9.24 -20.14
CA PHE A 57 -3.24 -8.95 -20.62
C PHE A 57 -3.27 -7.83 -21.67
N PRO A 58 -2.54 -7.96 -22.79
CA PRO A 58 -2.40 -6.88 -23.76
C PRO A 58 -3.76 -6.41 -24.31
N GLU A 59 -4.67 -7.34 -24.61
CA GLU A 59 -6.02 -7.04 -25.12
C GLU A 59 -6.88 -6.24 -24.12
N VAL A 60 -6.66 -6.41 -22.82
CA VAL A 60 -7.35 -5.65 -21.76
C VAL A 60 -6.84 -4.22 -21.74
N PHE A 61 -5.52 -4.04 -21.80
CA PHE A 61 -4.91 -2.71 -21.76
C PHE A 61 -5.06 -1.94 -23.08
N GLU A 62 -5.21 -2.64 -24.21
CA GLU A 62 -5.61 -2.01 -25.49
C GLU A 62 -7.02 -1.39 -25.39
N ARG A 63 -7.90 -1.97 -24.57
CA ARG A 63 -9.24 -1.44 -24.25
C ARG A 63 -9.25 -0.46 -23.06
N GLY A 64 -8.08 -0.09 -22.56
CA GLY A 64 -7.93 0.90 -21.49
C GLY A 64 -7.90 0.34 -20.06
N GLY A 65 -8.00 -0.98 -19.86
CA GLY A 65 -7.89 -1.62 -18.55
C GLY A 65 -9.04 -2.57 -18.22
N PHE A 66 -9.04 -3.12 -17.01
CA PHE A 66 -10.07 -4.06 -16.54
C PHE A 66 -11.41 -3.37 -16.28
N ASP A 67 -12.51 -4.01 -16.67
CA ASP A 67 -13.86 -3.58 -16.30
C ASP A 67 -14.16 -3.83 -14.82
N CYS A 68 -13.52 -4.83 -14.22
CA CYS A 68 -13.73 -5.21 -12.83
C CYS A 68 -12.46 -5.81 -12.21
N VAL A 69 -12.05 -5.30 -11.05
CA VAL A 69 -11.00 -5.89 -10.22
C VAL A 69 -11.55 -6.11 -8.82
N LEU A 70 -11.64 -7.37 -8.40
CA LEU A 70 -12.08 -7.75 -7.06
C LEU A 70 -10.95 -8.43 -6.31
N GLY A 71 -10.78 -8.15 -5.03
CA GLY A 71 -9.74 -8.82 -4.26
C GLY A 71 -9.78 -8.59 -2.75
N ASN A 72 -9.01 -9.42 -2.07
CA ASN A 72 -8.60 -9.20 -0.69
C ASN A 72 -7.08 -8.99 -0.71
N PRO A 73 -6.60 -7.74 -0.90
CA PRO A 73 -5.18 -7.41 -0.84
C PRO A 73 -4.51 -8.00 0.40
N PRO A 74 -3.21 -8.35 0.37
CA PRO A 74 -2.48 -8.85 1.54
C PRO A 74 -2.35 -7.79 2.65
N TRP A 75 -2.46 -8.19 3.91
CA TRP A 75 -2.54 -7.27 5.07
C TRP A 75 -1.19 -7.11 5.80
N ASP A 76 -0.15 -7.74 5.28
CA ASP A 76 1.18 -7.74 5.86
C ASP A 76 1.94 -6.44 5.55
N GLN A 77 2.91 -6.15 6.42
CA GLN A 77 3.94 -5.16 6.10
C GLN A 77 5.06 -5.85 5.33
N LEU A 78 5.63 -5.15 4.35
CA LEU A 78 6.83 -5.60 3.67
C LEU A 78 8.03 -5.41 4.62
N GLN A 79 8.23 -6.36 5.53
CA GLN A 79 9.31 -6.37 6.49
C GLN A 79 9.73 -7.83 6.75
N LEU A 80 11.02 -8.06 7.00
CA LEU A 80 11.48 -9.35 7.49
C LEU A 80 11.19 -9.45 8.99
N ASP A 81 10.32 -10.36 9.41
CA ASP A 81 10.21 -10.76 10.82
C ASP A 81 11.23 -11.87 11.11
N PRO A 82 12.26 -11.62 11.94
CA PRO A 82 13.20 -12.67 12.32
C PRO A 82 12.51 -13.86 13.00
N ARG A 83 11.43 -13.66 13.77
CA ARG A 83 10.72 -14.78 14.42
C ARG A 83 10.14 -15.75 13.40
N GLU A 84 9.48 -15.23 12.37
CA GLU A 84 8.92 -16.04 11.29
C GLU A 84 10.03 -16.74 10.48
N PHE A 85 11.10 -16.00 10.16
CA PHE A 85 12.25 -16.58 9.45
C PHE A 85 12.85 -17.76 10.24
N PHE A 86 13.04 -17.61 11.55
CA PHE A 86 13.69 -18.63 12.37
C PHE A 86 12.75 -19.73 12.87
N ALA A 87 11.42 -19.58 12.77
CA ALA A 87 10.42 -20.49 13.35
C ALA A 87 10.67 -21.98 13.05
N ASN A 88 11.08 -22.30 11.82
CA ASN A 88 11.37 -23.67 11.39
C ASN A 88 12.88 -23.93 11.16
N ARG A 89 13.75 -23.02 11.61
CA ARG A 89 15.20 -23.06 11.35
C ARG A 89 16.03 -23.09 12.64
N ASP A 90 15.64 -22.32 13.65
CA ASP A 90 16.30 -22.28 14.97
C ASP A 90 15.32 -21.81 16.06
N SER A 91 14.78 -22.77 16.83
CA SER A 91 13.81 -22.49 17.88
C SER A 91 14.36 -21.58 18.99
N LYS A 92 15.68 -21.61 19.27
CA LYS A 92 16.28 -20.77 20.31
C LYS A 92 16.22 -19.29 19.94
N ILE A 93 16.39 -18.98 18.65
CA ILE A 93 16.31 -17.60 18.14
C ILE A 93 14.85 -17.14 18.10
N THR A 94 13.93 -18.01 17.68
CA THR A 94 12.49 -17.72 17.67
C THR A 94 11.98 -17.38 19.08
N GLU A 95 12.29 -18.24 20.06
CA GLU A 95 11.86 -18.13 21.46
C GLU A 95 12.65 -17.10 22.29
N ALA A 96 13.58 -16.36 21.68
CA ALA A 96 14.38 -15.37 22.37
C ALA A 96 13.49 -14.34 23.11
N GLN A 97 13.78 -14.15 24.41
CA GLN A 97 12.97 -13.36 25.36
C GLN A 97 12.68 -11.93 24.89
N ASN A 98 13.63 -11.29 24.21
CA ASN A 98 13.48 -9.93 23.71
C ASN A 98 14.25 -9.72 22.39
N MET A 99 14.01 -8.57 21.76
CA MET A 99 14.59 -8.21 20.46
C MET A 99 16.12 -8.15 20.51
N ALA A 100 16.70 -7.45 21.48
CA ALA A 100 18.15 -7.31 21.61
C ALA A 100 18.88 -8.66 21.78
N LYS A 101 18.30 -9.58 22.55
CA LYS A 101 18.84 -10.94 22.73
C LYS A 101 18.77 -11.73 21.41
N ARG A 102 17.67 -11.59 20.66
CA ARG A 102 17.51 -12.21 19.33
C ARG A 102 18.57 -11.70 18.36
N GLU A 103 18.79 -10.39 18.29
CA GLU A 103 19.81 -9.78 17.44
C GLU A 103 21.21 -10.26 17.78
N LYS A 104 21.56 -10.38 19.07
CA LYS A 104 22.84 -10.96 19.50
C LYS A 104 22.97 -12.42 19.08
N MET A 105 21.91 -13.22 19.18
CA MET A 105 21.92 -14.61 18.73
C MET A 105 22.10 -14.72 17.21
N ILE A 106 21.39 -13.88 16.45
CA ILE A 106 21.53 -13.79 14.99
C ILE A 106 22.96 -13.41 14.60
N ALA A 107 23.56 -12.41 15.27
CA ALA A 107 24.93 -12.01 15.02
C ALA A 107 25.94 -13.16 15.28
N ASN A 108 25.70 -13.98 16.31
CA ASN A 108 26.55 -15.13 16.63
C ASN A 108 26.45 -16.27 15.61
N LEU A 109 25.40 -16.31 14.76
CA LEU A 109 25.31 -17.29 13.68
C LEU A 109 26.47 -17.17 12.68
N LYS A 110 27.09 -15.99 12.55
CA LYS A 110 28.31 -15.82 11.73
C LYS A 110 29.40 -16.84 12.03
N ASN A 111 29.54 -17.20 13.31
CA ASN A 111 30.56 -18.13 13.77
C ASN A 111 29.99 -19.56 13.90
N ASN A 112 28.77 -19.68 14.44
CA ASN A 112 28.23 -20.97 14.85
C ASN A 112 27.47 -21.70 13.74
N ASN A 113 26.86 -20.97 12.81
CA ASN A 113 26.17 -21.52 11.64
C ASN A 113 26.22 -20.52 10.47
N PRO A 114 27.38 -20.37 9.80
CA PRO A 114 27.58 -19.37 8.75
C PRO A 114 26.59 -19.51 7.59
N LYS A 115 26.13 -20.74 7.31
CA LYS A 115 25.15 -21.00 6.26
C LYS A 115 23.79 -20.38 6.58
N LEU A 116 23.25 -20.62 7.78
CA LEU A 116 21.98 -20.03 8.21
C LEU A 116 22.07 -18.51 8.31
N TYR A 117 23.22 -17.98 8.74
CA TYR A 117 23.46 -16.54 8.72
C TYR A 117 23.41 -15.95 7.31
N ALA A 118 24.07 -16.60 6.35
CA ALA A 118 24.05 -16.16 4.95
C ALA A 118 22.65 -16.23 4.32
N GLU A 119 21.83 -17.22 4.68
CA GLU A 119 20.43 -17.31 4.26
C GLU A 119 19.59 -16.15 4.82
N PHE A 120 19.79 -15.81 6.11
CA PHE A 120 19.11 -14.68 6.74
C PHE A 120 19.50 -13.33 6.12
N GLU A 121 20.81 -13.07 5.95
CA GLU A 121 21.29 -11.84 5.32
C GLU A 121 20.82 -11.70 3.87
N LYS A 122 20.79 -12.81 3.11
CA LYS A 122 20.24 -12.83 1.76
C LYS A 122 18.77 -12.40 1.76
N GLU A 123 17.98 -12.89 2.71
CA GLU A 123 16.56 -12.58 2.73
C GLU A 123 16.26 -11.17 3.24
N LYS A 124 17.04 -10.70 4.22
CA LYS A 124 17.05 -9.29 4.62
C LYS A 124 17.36 -8.37 3.43
N HIS A 125 18.43 -8.68 2.69
CA HIS A 125 18.79 -7.92 1.50
C HIS A 125 17.67 -7.92 0.44
N HIS A 126 16.95 -9.03 0.27
CA HIS A 126 15.82 -9.10 -0.66
C HIS A 126 14.66 -8.17 -0.25
N VAL A 127 14.29 -8.17 1.03
CA VAL A 127 13.25 -7.27 1.55
C VAL A 127 13.68 -5.81 1.40
N ASP A 128 14.91 -5.47 1.78
CA ASP A 128 15.46 -4.11 1.65
C ASP A 128 15.46 -3.63 0.19
N ALA A 129 15.82 -4.51 -0.75
CA ALA A 129 15.79 -4.19 -2.18
C ALA A 129 14.37 -3.92 -2.69
N TYR A 130 13.37 -4.69 -2.25
CA TYR A 130 11.98 -4.44 -2.62
C TYR A 130 11.45 -3.13 -2.04
N GLN A 131 11.77 -2.83 -0.78
CA GLN A 131 11.39 -1.55 -0.17
C GLN A 131 11.98 -0.37 -0.93
N LYS A 132 13.29 -0.42 -1.24
CA LYS A 132 13.96 0.60 -2.07
C LYS A 132 13.30 0.75 -3.43
N PHE A 133 13.00 -0.36 -4.11
CA PHE A 133 12.30 -0.31 -5.39
C PHE A 133 10.93 0.36 -5.27
N ILE A 134 10.12 0.01 -4.26
CA ILE A 134 8.79 0.60 -4.07
C ILE A 134 8.88 2.11 -3.83
N HIS A 135 9.80 2.57 -2.96
CA HIS A 135 9.99 4.00 -2.69
C HIS A 135 10.56 4.77 -3.87
N SER A 136 11.47 4.17 -4.66
CA SER A 136 12.20 4.89 -5.72
C SER A 136 11.62 4.72 -7.13
N SER A 137 10.76 3.72 -7.36
CA SER A 137 10.20 3.44 -8.69
C SER A 137 9.12 4.40 -9.15
N ASN A 138 8.60 5.25 -8.24
CA ASN A 138 7.43 6.09 -8.49
C ASN A 138 6.18 5.30 -8.95
N ARG A 139 6.14 3.99 -8.69
CA ARG A 139 5.01 3.11 -9.05
C ARG A 139 3.82 3.26 -8.10
N PHE A 140 4.09 3.64 -6.85
CA PHE A 140 3.08 3.76 -5.79
C PHE A 140 3.14 5.13 -5.09
N PRO A 141 3.03 6.23 -5.84
CA PRO A 141 3.24 7.58 -5.32
C PRO A 141 2.30 7.97 -4.17
N LEU A 142 1.18 7.27 -4.00
CA LEU A 142 0.16 7.60 -3.00
C LEU A 142 0.19 6.71 -1.76
N THR A 143 0.82 5.54 -1.84
CA THR A 143 0.75 4.50 -0.77
C THR A 143 2.11 3.98 -0.31
N SER A 144 3.23 4.49 -0.83
CA SER A 144 4.59 4.10 -0.42
C SER A 144 5.21 4.98 0.67
N PHE A 145 4.44 5.52 1.61
CA PHE A 145 4.96 6.39 2.68
C PHE A 145 5.33 5.60 3.94
N GLY A 146 6.49 5.91 4.53
CA GLY A 146 6.94 5.27 5.77
C GLY A 146 7.14 3.76 5.62
N ARG A 147 6.69 2.97 6.61
CA ARG A 147 6.73 1.51 6.53
C ARG A 147 5.73 1.01 5.47
N ILE A 148 6.22 0.19 4.56
CA ILE A 148 5.41 -0.30 3.44
C ILE A 148 4.38 -1.32 3.92
N ASN A 149 3.11 -0.97 3.77
CA ASN A 149 1.97 -1.87 3.96
C ASN A 149 1.49 -2.38 2.60
N LEU A 150 1.31 -3.69 2.43
CA LEU A 150 0.96 -4.25 1.14
C LEU A 150 -0.49 -3.96 0.73
N ALA A 151 -1.44 -3.87 1.66
CA ALA A 151 -2.85 -3.65 1.33
C ALA A 151 -3.08 -2.34 0.56
N PRO A 152 -2.55 -1.18 1.02
CA PRO A 152 -2.59 0.06 0.25
C PRO A 152 -1.92 -0.05 -1.13
N LEU A 153 -0.72 -0.65 -1.24
CA LEU A 153 -0.03 -0.78 -2.53
C LEU A 153 -0.86 -1.55 -3.56
N PHE A 154 -1.42 -2.69 -3.14
CA PHE A 154 -2.25 -3.52 -4.01
C PHE A 154 -3.58 -2.83 -4.35
N THR A 155 -4.10 -1.99 -3.45
CA THR A 155 -5.31 -1.19 -3.69
C THR A 155 -5.04 -0.08 -4.71
N GLU A 156 -3.92 0.63 -4.59
CA GLU A 156 -3.47 1.61 -5.59
C GLU A 156 -3.23 0.95 -6.95
N MET A 157 -2.57 -0.22 -6.97
CA MET A 157 -2.40 -1.00 -8.20
C MET A 157 -3.74 -1.40 -8.81
N ALA A 158 -4.65 -1.97 -8.03
CA ALA A 158 -5.96 -2.42 -8.51
C ALA A 158 -6.79 -1.27 -9.09
N ARG A 159 -6.66 -0.07 -8.52
CA ARG A 159 -7.22 1.16 -9.09
C ARG A 159 -6.54 1.57 -10.40
N ASN A 160 -5.22 1.45 -10.50
CA ASN A 160 -4.50 1.93 -11.67
C ASN A 160 -4.65 1.04 -12.91
N ILE A 161 -5.18 -0.18 -12.77
CA ILE A 161 -5.34 -1.14 -13.87
C ILE A 161 -6.79 -1.23 -14.41
N ILE A 162 -7.76 -0.53 -13.81
CA ILE A 162 -9.13 -0.51 -14.34
C ILE A 162 -9.29 0.49 -15.48
N SER A 163 -10.26 0.25 -16.37
CA SER A 163 -10.65 1.18 -17.43
C SER A 163 -11.41 2.40 -16.88
N SER A 164 -11.69 3.39 -17.73
CA SER A 164 -12.49 4.57 -17.37
C SER A 164 -13.90 4.23 -16.90
N ASP A 165 -14.47 3.12 -17.36
CA ASP A 165 -15.79 2.63 -16.93
C ASP A 165 -15.69 1.47 -15.92
N GLY A 166 -14.47 1.03 -15.64
CA GLY A 166 -14.17 -0.09 -14.77
C GLY A 166 -14.38 0.23 -13.29
N ARG A 167 -14.39 -0.83 -12.48
CA ARG A 167 -14.54 -0.73 -11.02
C ARG A 167 -13.61 -1.66 -10.27
N THR A 168 -13.21 -1.22 -9.09
CA THR A 168 -12.43 -2.01 -8.14
C THR A 168 -13.21 -2.20 -6.85
N GLY A 169 -13.26 -3.41 -6.33
CA GLY A 169 -13.86 -3.74 -5.03
C GLY A 169 -12.87 -4.53 -4.18
N VAL A 170 -12.40 -3.95 -3.08
CA VAL A 170 -11.40 -4.60 -2.22
C VAL A 170 -11.81 -4.66 -0.75
N ILE A 171 -11.38 -5.72 -0.08
CA ILE A 171 -11.49 -5.86 1.38
C ILE A 171 -10.14 -5.49 2.00
N VAL A 172 -10.10 -4.40 2.76
CA VAL A 172 -8.83 -3.83 3.26
C VAL A 172 -8.98 -3.33 4.70
N PRO A 173 -7.88 -3.16 5.46
CA PRO A 173 -7.94 -2.51 6.76
C PRO A 173 -8.57 -1.12 6.66
N THR A 174 -9.39 -0.73 7.65
CA THR A 174 -10.07 0.58 7.71
C THR A 174 -9.11 1.76 7.59
N GLY A 175 -7.86 1.57 8.03
CA GLY A 175 -6.78 2.54 7.93
C GLY A 175 -6.51 3.08 6.52
N ILE A 176 -6.97 2.39 5.46
CA ILE A 176 -6.89 2.90 4.07
C ILE A 176 -7.55 4.28 3.91
N ALA A 177 -8.55 4.59 4.72
CA ALA A 177 -9.35 5.81 4.62
C ALA A 177 -9.18 6.75 5.82
N THR A 178 -8.71 6.24 6.96
CA THR A 178 -8.68 6.99 8.23
C THR A 178 -7.27 7.41 8.66
N ASP A 179 -6.25 6.69 8.23
CA ASP A 179 -4.89 6.87 8.75
C ASP A 179 -4.12 7.93 7.96
N SER A 180 -3.25 8.67 8.63
CA SER A 180 -2.43 9.72 8.01
C SER A 180 -1.47 9.18 6.95
N PHE A 181 -0.96 7.95 7.10
CA PHE A 181 -0.08 7.32 6.10
C PHE A 181 -0.77 7.06 4.75
N ASN A 182 -2.09 6.88 4.75
CA ASN A 182 -2.89 6.67 3.54
C ASN A 182 -3.62 7.93 3.09
N GLN A 183 -3.38 9.07 3.74
CA GLN A 183 -4.12 10.31 3.46
C GLN A 183 -3.98 10.74 2.01
N TYR A 184 -2.80 10.59 1.40
CA TYR A 184 -2.57 10.98 0.01
C TYR A 184 -3.38 10.13 -0.96
N PHE A 185 -3.44 8.83 -0.72
CA PHE A 185 -4.26 7.92 -1.51
C PHE A 185 -5.75 8.22 -1.38
N PHE A 186 -6.25 8.34 -0.15
CA PHE A 186 -7.66 8.61 0.07
C PHE A 186 -8.07 10.01 -0.42
N ALA A 187 -7.22 11.02 -0.22
CA ALA A 187 -7.39 12.36 -0.76
C ALA A 187 -7.49 12.33 -2.29
N ASP A 188 -6.59 11.61 -2.98
CA ASP A 188 -6.60 11.48 -4.43
C ASP A 188 -7.88 10.78 -4.91
N LEU A 189 -8.33 9.73 -4.22
CA LEU A 189 -9.59 9.06 -4.53
C LEU A 189 -10.79 9.99 -4.41
N SER A 190 -10.85 10.78 -3.33
CA SER A 190 -11.91 11.75 -3.04
C SER A 190 -11.92 12.87 -4.08
N GLN A 191 -10.77 13.52 -4.31
CA GLN A 191 -10.65 14.65 -5.23
C GLN A 191 -10.96 14.28 -6.68
N LYS A 192 -10.54 13.08 -7.12
CA LYS A 192 -10.89 12.55 -8.45
C LYS A 192 -12.29 11.95 -8.52
N LYS A 193 -13.11 12.08 -7.47
CA LYS A 193 -14.49 11.57 -7.41
C LYS A 193 -14.57 10.08 -7.70
N SER A 194 -13.56 9.30 -7.34
CA SER A 194 -13.49 7.87 -7.69
C SER A 194 -14.10 6.96 -6.62
N ILE A 195 -14.47 7.48 -5.45
CA ILE A 195 -15.04 6.67 -4.37
C ILE A 195 -16.51 6.35 -4.69
N ALA A 196 -16.78 5.09 -5.05
CA ALA A 196 -18.15 4.60 -5.25
C ALA A 196 -18.81 4.23 -3.91
N SER A 197 -18.07 3.53 -3.06
CA SER A 197 -18.54 3.16 -1.73
C SER A 197 -17.40 2.88 -0.76
N LEU A 198 -17.64 3.10 0.53
CA LEU A 198 -16.80 2.58 1.61
C LEU A 198 -17.70 2.10 2.74
N PHE A 199 -17.71 0.79 2.97
CA PHE A 199 -18.49 0.17 4.04
C PHE A 199 -17.54 -0.45 5.05
N ASP A 200 -17.47 0.13 6.24
CA ASP A 200 -16.59 -0.27 7.33
C ASP A 200 -17.29 -1.19 8.32
N PHE A 201 -16.57 -2.24 8.71
CA PHE A 201 -17.01 -3.33 9.55
C PHE A 201 -16.06 -3.53 10.73
N GLU A 202 -16.61 -3.91 11.88
CA GLU A 202 -15.87 -4.52 12.98
C GLU A 202 -16.21 -6.01 13.05
N ASN A 203 -15.20 -6.88 13.18
CA ASN A 203 -15.38 -8.33 13.25
C ASN A 203 -15.99 -8.84 14.57
N ARG A 204 -16.80 -8.02 15.26
CA ARG A 204 -17.35 -8.30 16.60
C ARG A 204 -18.22 -9.54 16.66
N GLU A 205 -18.95 -9.79 15.58
CA GLU A 205 -19.84 -10.95 15.43
C GLU A 205 -19.17 -12.12 14.68
N GLY A 206 -17.85 -12.06 14.47
CA GLY A 206 -17.09 -13.17 13.90
C GLY A 206 -17.41 -13.48 12.45
N LEU A 207 -17.64 -12.45 11.61
CA LEU A 207 -17.74 -12.59 10.15
C LEU A 207 -16.56 -13.38 9.58
N PHE A 208 -15.38 -13.16 10.16
CA PHE A 208 -14.18 -13.96 9.95
C PHE A 208 -13.75 -14.60 11.27
N SER A 209 -14.11 -15.86 11.49
CA SER A 209 -13.90 -16.58 12.76
C SER A 209 -12.42 -16.75 13.16
N ALA A 210 -11.51 -16.77 12.19
CA ALA A 210 -10.07 -16.88 12.41
C ALA A 210 -9.37 -15.53 12.68
N VAL A 211 -10.12 -14.42 12.67
CA VAL A 211 -9.59 -13.06 12.82
C VAL A 211 -10.04 -12.49 14.16
N ASP A 212 -9.19 -11.68 14.81
CA ASP A 212 -9.52 -11.00 16.06
C ASP A 212 -10.84 -10.22 15.94
N SER A 213 -11.70 -10.30 16.95
CA SER A 213 -13.04 -9.70 16.93
C SER A 213 -13.03 -8.16 16.93
N ARG A 214 -11.90 -7.54 17.30
CA ARG A 214 -11.71 -6.08 17.27
C ARG A 214 -11.18 -5.60 15.92
N MET A 215 -10.81 -6.51 15.02
CA MET A 215 -10.29 -6.14 13.71
C MET A 215 -11.33 -5.32 12.95
N LYS A 216 -10.88 -4.20 12.38
CA LYS A 216 -11.70 -3.33 11.54
C LYS A 216 -11.27 -3.44 10.10
N PHE A 217 -12.25 -3.50 9.21
CA PHE A 217 -12.01 -3.67 7.79
C PHE A 217 -13.07 -2.94 6.99
N SER A 218 -12.72 -2.55 5.77
CA SER A 218 -13.62 -1.84 4.87
C SER A 218 -13.75 -2.56 3.54
N LEU A 219 -14.97 -2.57 3.02
CA LEU A 219 -15.25 -2.84 1.61
C LEU A 219 -15.12 -1.52 0.86
N LEU A 220 -14.01 -1.33 0.15
CA LEU A 220 -13.73 -0.14 -0.63
C LEU A 220 -14.08 -0.38 -2.10
N GLY A 221 -15.05 0.39 -2.60
CA GLY A 221 -15.47 0.43 -3.98
C GLY A 221 -14.93 1.68 -4.68
N ILE A 222 -14.14 1.49 -5.73
CA ILE A 222 -13.53 2.55 -6.54
C ILE A 222 -14.06 2.43 -7.97
N ALA A 223 -14.33 3.56 -8.62
CA ALA A 223 -14.75 3.64 -10.02
C ALA A 223 -13.73 4.42 -10.84
N GLY A 224 -13.53 4.00 -12.10
CA GLY A 224 -12.76 4.77 -13.08
C GLY A 224 -13.46 6.08 -13.47
N LYS A 225 -14.79 6.09 -13.43
CA LYS A 225 -15.63 7.26 -13.72
C LYS A 225 -15.94 8.08 -12.48
N GLU A 226 -16.21 9.36 -12.68
CA GLU A 226 -16.59 10.26 -11.59
C GLU A 226 -17.91 9.84 -10.91
N ILE A 227 -17.86 9.82 -9.58
CA ILE A 227 -18.94 9.59 -8.64
C ILE A 227 -19.17 10.89 -7.88
N LYS A 228 -20.32 11.52 -8.10
CA LYS A 228 -20.68 12.80 -7.47
C LYS A 228 -20.75 12.70 -5.94
N ARG A 229 -21.25 11.57 -5.44
CA ARG A 229 -21.41 11.28 -4.01
C ARG A 229 -21.16 9.79 -3.78
N GLY A 230 -20.15 9.47 -2.98
CA GLY A 230 -19.88 8.08 -2.57
C GLY A 230 -20.82 7.64 -1.47
N ASN A 231 -21.11 6.35 -1.39
CA ASN A 231 -21.92 5.77 -0.31
C ASN A 231 -21.03 5.28 0.83
N PHE A 232 -21.38 5.65 2.06
CA PHE A 232 -20.59 5.33 3.25
C PHE A 232 -21.47 4.71 4.32
N ALA A 233 -20.89 3.77 5.07
CA ALA A 233 -21.46 3.24 6.30
C ALA A 233 -20.30 2.77 7.18
N PHE A 234 -20.40 2.99 8.50
CA PHE A 234 -19.35 2.63 9.44
C PHE A 234 -19.89 1.87 10.64
N PHE A 235 -18.99 1.21 11.36
CA PHE A 235 -19.32 0.42 12.56
C PHE A 235 -20.36 -0.66 12.28
N LEU A 236 -20.32 -1.25 11.09
CA LEU A 236 -21.16 -2.40 10.77
C LEU A 236 -20.57 -3.64 11.44
N THR A 237 -21.42 -4.53 11.92
CA THR A 237 -21.02 -5.85 12.44
C THR A 237 -21.53 -6.97 11.54
N GLN A 238 -22.51 -6.68 10.68
CA GLN A 238 -23.13 -7.60 9.74
C GLN A 238 -23.51 -6.90 8.43
N PRO A 239 -23.35 -7.54 7.25
CA PRO A 239 -23.74 -6.94 5.97
C PRO A 239 -25.20 -6.49 5.90
N ARG A 240 -26.13 -7.20 6.54
CA ARG A 240 -27.56 -6.86 6.57
C ARG A 240 -27.84 -5.48 7.17
N GLN A 241 -26.95 -4.93 7.98
CA GLN A 241 -27.11 -3.58 8.52
C GLN A 241 -27.04 -2.50 7.43
N LEU A 242 -26.50 -2.81 6.24
CA LEU A 242 -26.61 -1.94 5.07
C LEU A 242 -28.05 -1.79 4.59
N GLU A 243 -28.97 -2.73 4.88
CA GLU A 243 -30.37 -2.57 4.51
C GLU A 243 -31.06 -1.43 5.28
N ASN A 244 -30.47 -0.95 6.38
CA ASN A 244 -30.96 0.20 7.13
C ASN A 244 -30.45 1.52 6.52
N PRO A 245 -31.33 2.36 5.92
CA PRO A 245 -30.93 3.63 5.32
C PRO A 245 -30.37 4.64 6.34
N GLU A 246 -30.71 4.53 7.63
CA GLU A 246 -30.18 5.44 8.66
C GLU A 246 -28.68 5.25 8.90
N ARG A 247 -28.13 4.08 8.57
CA ARG A 247 -26.71 3.76 8.71
C ARG A 247 -25.90 4.15 7.47
N GLN A 248 -26.57 4.44 6.37
CA GLN A 248 -25.93 4.83 5.12
C GLN A 248 -25.99 6.34 4.94
N PHE A 249 -24.87 6.93 4.53
CA PHE A 249 -24.82 8.35 4.20
C PHE A 249 -23.96 8.60 2.97
N GLN A 250 -24.17 9.77 2.37
CA GLN A 250 -23.49 10.15 1.14
C GLN A 250 -22.62 11.38 1.36
N LEU A 251 -21.39 11.30 0.89
CA LEU A 251 -20.44 12.42 0.92
C LEU A 251 -19.97 12.73 -0.49
N ALA A 252 -20.01 14.02 -0.82
CA ALA A 252 -19.28 14.57 -1.96
C ALA A 252 -17.83 14.89 -1.53
N PRO A 253 -16.88 15.05 -2.49
CA PRO A 253 -15.52 15.45 -2.15
C PRO A 253 -15.45 16.77 -1.37
N GLU A 254 -16.37 17.69 -1.66
CA GLU A 254 -16.47 18.97 -0.97
C GLU A 254 -16.92 18.80 0.49
N ASP A 255 -17.76 17.80 0.78
CA ASP A 255 -18.17 17.47 2.14
C ASP A 255 -16.97 16.96 2.96
N ILE A 256 -16.12 16.11 2.36
CA ILE A 256 -14.90 15.59 2.98
C ILE A 256 -13.91 16.74 3.23
N ALA A 257 -13.69 17.59 2.22
CA ALA A 257 -12.78 18.73 2.32
C ALA A 257 -13.26 19.79 3.32
N LEU A 258 -14.56 19.92 3.52
CA LEU A 258 -15.15 20.81 4.52
C LEU A 258 -14.85 20.33 5.94
N ILE A 259 -14.99 19.02 6.19
CA ILE A 259 -14.85 18.43 7.52
C ILE A 259 -13.38 18.20 7.89
N ASN A 260 -12.59 17.65 6.95
CA ASN A 260 -11.17 17.31 7.17
C ASN A 260 -10.26 17.99 6.12
N PRO A 261 -10.12 19.33 6.12
CA PRO A 261 -9.43 20.06 5.06
C PRO A 261 -7.92 19.81 4.92
N ASN A 262 -7.25 19.43 6.03
CA ASN A 262 -5.80 19.26 6.08
C ASN A 262 -5.39 17.90 5.50
N THR A 263 -5.94 16.81 6.05
CA THR A 263 -5.60 15.43 5.66
C THR A 263 -6.48 14.87 4.56
N LEU A 264 -7.71 15.38 4.40
CA LEU A 264 -8.75 14.83 3.53
C LEU A 264 -9.09 13.36 3.81
N THR A 265 -8.75 12.85 5.00
CA THR A 265 -9.16 11.51 5.45
C THR A 265 -10.68 11.43 5.66
N CYS A 266 -11.23 10.23 5.63
CA CYS A 266 -12.67 10.04 5.70
C CYS A 266 -13.24 10.47 7.05
N PRO A 267 -14.25 11.36 7.08
CA PRO A 267 -15.03 11.57 8.29
C PRO A 267 -15.91 10.35 8.57
N ILE A 268 -16.03 9.99 9.85
CA ILE A 268 -16.68 8.75 10.29
C ILE A 268 -17.96 9.11 11.05
N PHE A 269 -19.09 8.53 10.64
CA PHE A 269 -20.40 8.75 11.25
C PHE A 269 -21.12 7.42 11.52
N ARG A 270 -21.94 7.38 12.57
CA ARG A 270 -22.79 6.22 12.87
C ARG A 270 -24.10 6.24 12.08
N THR A 271 -24.62 7.45 11.83
CA THR A 271 -25.91 7.63 11.15
C THR A 271 -25.85 8.72 10.09
N SER A 272 -26.81 8.70 9.16
CA SER A 272 -27.03 9.77 8.18
C SER A 272 -27.37 11.10 8.84
N THR A 273 -28.12 11.08 9.93
CA THR A 273 -28.43 12.26 10.73
C THR A 273 -27.16 12.92 11.29
N ASP A 274 -26.23 12.13 11.83
CA ASP A 274 -24.96 12.65 12.34
C ASP A 274 -24.15 13.31 11.22
N ALA A 275 -24.05 12.65 10.06
CA ALA A 275 -23.34 13.19 8.90
C ALA A 275 -23.94 14.53 8.43
N GLU A 276 -25.27 14.62 8.33
CA GLU A 276 -25.95 15.87 7.94
C GLU A 276 -25.79 16.97 8.99
N LEU A 277 -25.88 16.63 10.28
CA LEU A 277 -25.70 17.59 11.36
C LEU A 277 -24.26 18.14 11.36
N THR A 278 -23.26 17.28 11.26
CA THR A 278 -21.85 17.69 11.22
C THR A 278 -21.56 18.57 10.00
N LYS A 279 -22.09 18.24 8.81
CA LYS A 279 -21.98 19.11 7.62
C LYS A 279 -22.57 20.51 7.88
N LYS A 280 -23.77 20.59 8.47
CA LYS A 280 -24.40 21.88 8.82
C LYS A 280 -23.59 22.69 9.82
N ILE A 281 -22.86 22.04 10.72
CA ILE A 281 -21.97 22.70 11.68
C ILE A 281 -20.78 23.29 10.93
N TYR A 282 -20.04 22.49 10.16
CA TYR A 282 -18.83 22.97 9.47
C TYR A 282 -19.10 23.97 8.34
N GLN A 283 -20.32 24.00 7.79
CA GLN A 283 -20.75 25.08 6.88
C GLN A 283 -20.82 26.46 7.55
N ARG A 284 -21.00 26.51 8.88
CA ARG A 284 -21.17 27.75 9.65
C ARG A 284 -19.96 28.06 10.53
N VAL A 285 -19.27 27.02 10.99
CA VAL A 285 -18.15 27.11 11.92
C VAL A 285 -16.89 26.63 11.23
N PRO A 286 -15.86 27.47 11.04
CA PRO A 286 -14.61 27.05 10.43
C PRO A 286 -13.90 26.00 11.31
N VAL A 287 -13.06 25.17 10.69
CA VAL A 287 -12.16 24.28 11.43
C VAL A 287 -11.20 25.08 12.33
N LEU A 288 -10.72 24.43 13.39
CA LEU A 288 -9.81 25.04 14.37
C LEU A 288 -8.52 25.56 13.72
N GLU A 289 -7.97 24.78 12.78
CA GLU A 289 -6.79 25.14 12.01
C GLU A 289 -6.94 24.63 10.59
N ASN A 290 -6.71 25.51 9.62
CA ASN A 290 -6.66 25.15 8.21
C ASN A 290 -5.27 25.48 7.67
N GLU A 291 -4.44 24.46 7.56
CA GLU A 291 -3.03 24.59 7.17
C GLU A 291 -2.87 25.17 5.76
N LYS A 292 -3.84 24.92 4.86
CA LYS A 292 -3.81 25.44 3.48
C LYS A 292 -4.07 26.93 3.38
N THR A 293 -4.93 27.47 4.25
CA THR A 293 -5.32 28.90 4.23
C THR A 293 -4.62 29.72 5.31
N GLY A 294 -3.91 29.06 6.24
CA GLY A 294 -3.31 29.69 7.42
C GLY A 294 -4.33 30.22 8.43
N ARG A 295 -5.63 29.89 8.27
CA ARG A 295 -6.67 30.35 9.20
C ARG A 295 -6.63 29.53 10.49
N ASN A 296 -6.47 30.24 11.60
CA ASN A 296 -6.55 29.73 12.96
C ASN A 296 -7.50 30.64 13.76
N PRO A 297 -8.83 30.40 13.71
CA PRO A 297 -9.83 31.31 14.24
C PRO A 297 -9.75 31.53 15.76
N LEU A 298 -9.08 30.64 16.49
CA LEU A 298 -8.96 30.69 17.94
C LEU A 298 -7.54 31.05 18.43
N GLY A 299 -6.58 31.25 17.51
CA GLY A 299 -5.24 31.72 17.83
C GLY A 299 -4.41 30.78 18.71
N TYR A 300 -4.73 29.48 18.75
CA TYR A 300 -3.96 28.51 19.53
C TYR A 300 -2.67 28.12 18.80
N PHE A 301 -1.54 28.11 19.51
CA PHE A 301 -0.27 27.61 18.98
C PHE A 301 -0.09 26.16 19.39
N VAL A 302 0.00 25.24 18.42
CA VAL A 302 0.42 23.87 18.68
C VAL A 302 1.95 23.86 18.71
N TYR A 303 2.55 23.75 19.90
CA TYR A 303 3.97 23.43 20.03
C TYR A 303 4.17 21.97 19.64
N ALA A 304 4.47 21.71 18.38
CA ALA A 304 4.92 20.41 17.90
C ALA A 304 6.45 20.37 17.91
N ASP A 305 7.04 20.37 19.11
CA ASP A 305 8.48 20.13 19.30
C ASP A 305 8.68 19.08 20.39
N VAL A 306 8.51 17.80 20.03
CA VAL A 306 9.20 16.68 20.67
C VAL A 306 9.37 15.58 19.61
N TYR A 307 10.63 15.24 19.28
CA TYR A 307 11.09 14.16 18.39
C TYR A 307 11.36 14.46 16.90
N ASP A 308 12.06 15.56 16.59
CA ASP A 308 12.76 15.73 15.28
C ASP A 308 14.28 15.50 15.39
N GLU A 309 14.73 14.66 16.34
CA GLU A 309 16.16 14.35 16.59
C GLU A 309 16.66 13.04 15.96
N TYR A 310 15.94 12.45 14.99
CA TYR A 310 16.48 11.31 14.22
C TYR A 310 16.14 11.43 12.73
N ARG A 311 16.88 12.30 12.03
CA ARG A 311 17.06 12.27 10.58
C ARG A 311 18.53 12.07 10.22
#